data_AF-A0A919V7T7-F1
#
_entry.id   AF-A0A919V7T7-F1
#
_cell.length_a   1.000
_cell.length_b   1.000
_cell.length_c   1.000
_cell.angle_alpha   90.00
_cell.angle_beta   90.00
_cell.angle_gamma   90.00
#
_symmetry.space_group_name_H-M   'P 1'
#
loop_
_entity.id
_entity.type
_entity.pdbx_description
1 polymer ?
#
loop_
_entity_poly.entity_id
_entity_poly.type
_entity_poly.pdbx_seq_one_letter_code
_entity_poly.pdbx_strand_id
1 'polypeptide(L)' 'MGAMRSFDNQGAFVTMRASVTDDGVWTFAGETERATLVIADDHATMSATWERTDDTTPWHPWMTMSFTRVLQQAGEPAP' A
#
# COMPACT_ATOMS: atom_id res chain seq x y z
N MET A 1 -10.74 8.97 7.32
CA MET A 1 -9.60 9.44 6.51
C MET A 1 -8.41 9.65 7.44
N GLY A 2 -7.26 9.05 7.15
CA GLY A 2 -6.05 9.15 7.99
C GLY A 2 -4.86 9.65 7.18
N ALA A 3 -3.91 10.33 7.83
CA ALA A 3 -2.63 10.67 7.22
C ALA A 3 -1.68 9.47 7.35
N MET A 4 -1.10 9.04 6.23
CA MET A 4 -0.07 8.00 6.17
C MET A 4 1.21 8.56 5.57
N ARG A 5 2.34 7.88 5.77
CA ARG A 5 3.62 8.23 5.17
C ARG A 5 4.12 7.06 4.34
N SER A 6 4.50 7.32 3.10
CA SER A 6 5.22 6.36 2.25
C SER A 6 6.68 6.75 2.24
N PHE A 7 7.57 5.78 2.48
CA PHE A 7 9.02 5.99 2.59
C PHE A 7 9.73 5.37 1.39
N ASP A 8 10.77 6.04 0.89
CA ASP A 8 11.69 5.47 -0.08
C ASP A 8 12.83 4.70 0.60
N ASN A 9 13.74 4.14 -0.20
CA ASN A 9 14.88 3.37 0.29
C ASN A 9 16.00 4.23 0.93
N GLN A 10 15.89 5.55 0.91
CA GLN A 10 16.78 6.51 1.58
C GLN A 10 16.14 7.09 2.86
N GLY A 11 14.88 6.72 3.16
CA GLY A 11 14.13 7.21 4.30
C GLY A 11 13.44 8.56 4.08
N ALA A 12 13.48 9.12 2.86
CA ALA A 12 12.63 10.25 2.51
C ALA A 12 11.17 9.77 2.45
N PHE A 13 10.22 10.66 2.75
CA PHE A 13 8.81 10.30 2.76
C PHE A 13 7.91 11.34 2.12
N VAL A 14 6.78 10.86 1.61
CA VAL A 14 5.63 11.67 1.22
C VAL A 14 4.46 11.41 2.15
N THR A 15 3.65 12.44 2.40
CA THR A 15 2.40 12.27 3.15
C THR A 15 1.29 11.89 2.17
N MET A 16 0.55 10.84 2.51
CA MET A 16 -0.58 10.34 1.74
C MET A 16 -1.86 10.43 2.55
N ARG A 17 -2.97 10.67 1.86
CA ARG A 17 -4.31 10.50 2.43
C ARG A 17 -4.76 9.07 2.22
N ALA A 18 -5.13 8.40 3.31
CA ALA A 18 -5.72 7.07 3.27
C ALA A 18 -7.23 7.13 3.48
N SER A 19 -7.96 6.36 2.67
CA SER A 19 -9.37 6.05 2.89
C SER A 19 -9.62 4.57 2.66
N VAL A 20 -10.68 4.06 3.29
CA VAL A 20 -11.13 2.67 3.15
C VAL A 20 -12.62 2.72 2.85
N THR A 21 -13.05 1.94 1.88
CA THR A 21 -14.47 1.75 1.53
C THR A 21 -15.11 0.69 2.43
N ASP A 22 -16.44 0.58 2.40
CA ASP A 22 -17.17 -0.38 3.25
C ASP A 22 -16.87 -1.84 2.89
N ASP A 23 -16.49 -2.11 1.65
CA ASP A 23 -16.01 -3.41 1.14
C ASP A 23 -14.50 -3.63 1.40
N GLY A 24 -13.84 -2.78 2.18
CA GLY A 24 -12.47 -2.99 2.65
C GLY A 24 -11.38 -2.63 1.63
N VAL A 25 -11.72 -1.95 0.54
CA VAL A 25 -10.74 -1.46 -0.44
C VAL A 25 -10.07 -0.20 0.12
N TRP A 26 -8.75 -0.27 0.28
CA TRP A 26 -7.93 0.85 0.73
C TRP A 26 -7.43 1.65 -0.45
N THR A 27 -7.54 2.98 -0.35
CA THR A 27 -6.93 3.91 -1.29
C THR A 27 -5.98 4.84 -0.56
N PHE A 28 -4.83 5.05 -1.18
CA PHE A 28 -3.79 5.98 -0.75
C PHE A 28 -3.56 6.99 -1.87
N ALA A 29 -3.59 8.28 -1.55
CA ALA A 29 -3.34 9.34 -2.52
C ALA A 29 -2.32 10.34 -1.97
N GLY A 30 -1.14 10.38 -2.59
CA GLY A 30 -0.14 11.43 -2.44
C GLY A 30 -0.14 12.37 -3.65
N GLU A 31 0.87 13.24 -3.73
CA GLU A 31 1.04 14.17 -4.84
C GLU A 31 1.50 13.46 -6.11
N THR A 32 2.48 12.56 -5.99
CA THR A 32 3.11 11.88 -7.14
C THR A 32 2.81 10.39 -7.21
N GLU A 33 2.32 9.77 -6.14
CA GLU A 33 1.96 8.36 -6.10
C GLU A 33 0.55 8.14 -5.51
N ARG A 34 -0.14 7.11 -6.01
CA ARG A 34 -1.37 6.60 -5.42
C ARG A 34 -1.41 5.08 -5.48
N ALA A 35 -2.15 4.48 -4.56
CA ALA A 35 -2.30 3.04 -4.48
C ALA A 35 -3.74 2.63 -4.16
N THR A 36 -4.16 1.51 -4.74
CA THR A 36 -5.40 0.81 -4.40
C THR A 36 -5.05 -0.58 -3.92
N LEU A 37 -5.48 -0.93 -2.71
CA LEU A 37 -5.21 -2.19 -2.04
C LEU A 37 -6.54 -2.91 -1.80
N VAL A 38 -6.62 -4.18 -2.22
CA VAL A 38 -7.78 -5.03 -2.04
C VAL A 38 -7.35 -6.25 -1.24
N ILE A 39 -7.96 -6.44 -0.06
CA ILE A 39 -7.79 -7.63 0.75
C ILE A 39 -8.84 -8.64 0.27
N ALA A 40 -8.43 -9.87 -0.03
CA ALA A 40 -9.37 -10.92 -0.42
C ALA A 40 -10.25 -11.35 0.77
N ASP A 41 -11.44 -11.87 0.48
CA ASP A 41 -12.42 -12.29 1.50
C ASP A 41 -11.86 -13.33 2.49
N ASP A 42 -10.88 -14.13 2.06
CA ASP A 42 -10.22 -15.13 2.91
C ASP A 42 -9.23 -14.52 3.91
N HIS A 43 -8.95 -13.23 3.81
CA HIS A 43 -7.94 -12.49 4.58
C HIS A 43 -6.53 -13.13 4.54
N ALA A 44 -6.28 -13.97 3.54
CA ALA A 44 -5.01 -14.66 3.34
C ALA A 44 -4.17 -13.96 2.27
N THR A 45 -4.80 -13.22 1.35
CA THR A 45 -4.11 -12.49 0.29
C THR A 45 -4.54 -11.04 0.17
N MET A 46 -3.66 -10.21 -0.38
CA MET A 46 -3.94 -8.82 -0.73
C MET A 46 -3.29 -8.48 -2.07
N SER A 47 -4.01 -7.78 -2.93
CA SER A 47 -3.45 -7.19 -4.15
C SER A 47 -3.30 -5.69 -3.99
N ALA A 48 -2.21 -5.13 -4.52
CA ALA A 48 -1.97 -3.69 -4.54
C ALA A 48 -1.61 -3.23 -5.95
N THR A 49 -2.31 -2.22 -6.46
CA THR A 49 -1.98 -1.53 -7.70
C THR A 49 -1.51 -0.13 -7.37
N TRP A 50 -0.33 0.22 -7.89
CA TRP A 50 0.29 1.51 -7.72
C TRP A 50 0.34 2.24 -9.06
N GLU A 51 0.01 3.52 -9.01
CA GLU A 51 0.12 4.45 -10.11
C GLU A 51 1.02 5.61 -9.69
N ARG A 52 1.76 6.15 -10.66
CA ARG A 52 2.65 7.28 -10.45
C ARG A 52 2.40 8.35 -11.51
N THR A 53 2.78 9.57 -11.18
CA THR A 53 2.85 10.71 -12.08
C THR A 53 4.15 11.47 -11.85
N ASP A 54 4.68 12.11 -12.88
CA ASP A 54 5.83 13.02 -12.87
C ASP A 54 5.37 14.43 -13.25
N ASP A 55 4.42 14.97 -12.47
CA ASP A 55 3.76 16.29 -12.55
C ASP A 55 3.11 16.71 -13.89
N THR A 56 3.59 16.19 -15.01
CA THR A 56 3.27 16.59 -16.37
C THR A 56 2.62 15.46 -17.19
N THR A 57 2.73 14.21 -16.74
CA THR A 57 2.09 13.03 -17.35
C THR A 57 0.81 12.67 -16.60
N PRO A 58 -0.24 12.15 -17.25
CA PRO A 58 -1.34 11.49 -16.53
C PRO A 58 -0.83 10.33 -15.67
N TRP A 59 -1.58 10.01 -14.60
CA TRP A 59 -1.35 8.83 -13.78
C TRP A 59 -1.15 7.60 -14.66
N HIS A 60 -0.01 6.93 -14.52
CA HIS A 60 0.30 5.73 -15.26
C HIS A 60 0.51 4.55 -14.31
N PRO A 61 0.18 3.32 -14.75
CA PRO A 61 0.52 2.12 -14.00
C PRO A 61 2.01 2.10 -13.71
N TRP A 62 2.37 1.80 -12.46
CA TRP A 62 3.76 1.73 -12.03
C TRP A 62 4.11 0.34 -11.52
N MET A 63 3.33 -0.19 -10.57
CA MET A 63 3.58 -1.50 -9.98
C MET A 63 2.27 -2.22 -9.67
N THR A 64 2.30 -3.55 -9.76
CA THR A 64 1.27 -4.42 -9.20
C THR A 64 1.94 -5.44 -8.30
N MET A 65 1.40 -5.60 -7.10
CA MET A 65 1.95 -6.49 -6.07
C MET A 65 0.85 -7.41 -5.56
N SER A 66 1.25 -8.63 -5.21
CA SER A 66 0.41 -9.58 -4.49
C SER A 66 1.14 -9.99 -3.23
N PHE A 67 0.42 -9.96 -2.11
CA PHE A 67 0.92 -10.31 -0.79
C PHE A 67 0.16 -11.53 -0.29
N THR A 68 0.88 -12.45 0.32
CA THR A 68 0.31 -13.58 1.05
C THR A 68 0.62 -13.39 2.53
N ARG A 69 -0.40 -13.52 3.36
CA ARG A 69 -0.27 -13.45 4.81
C ARG A 69 0.61 -14.61 5.29
N VAL A 70 1.76 -14.27 5.87
CA VAL A 70 2.56 -15.22 6.64
C VAL A 70 2.12 -15.19 8.09
N LEU A 71 1.84 -16.35 8.67
CA LEU A 71 1.71 -16.46 10.11
C LEU A 71 3.10 -16.18 10.69
N GLN A 72 3.24 -15.12 11.48
CA GLN A 72 4.48 -14.94 12.23
C GLN A 72 4.67 -16.18 13.12
N GLN A 73 5.81 -16.86 12.99
CA GLN A 73 6.18 -17.91 13.93
C GLN A 73 6.26 -17.27 15.32
N ALA A 74 5.59 -17.88 16.30
CA ALA A 74 5.77 -17.52 17.70
C ALA A 74 7.27 -17.57 17.99
N GLY A 75 7.81 -16.45 18.49
CA GLY A 75 9.26 -16.23 18.59
C GLY A 75 10.00 -17.45 19.13
N GLU A 76 11.06 -17.83 18.43
CA GLU A 76 12.05 -18.75 18.96
C GLU A 76 12.56 -18.15 20.29
N PRO A 77 12.53 -18.89 21.41
CA PRO A 77 13.07 -18.38 22.66
C PRO A 77 14.56 -18.08 22.46
N ALA A 78 15.02 -16.90 22.89
CA ALA A 78 16.42 -16.53 22.87
C ALA A 78 17.27 -17.59 23.62
N PRO A 79 18.50 -17.88 23.16
CA PRO A 79 19.38 -18.85 23.81
C PRO A 79 19.73 -18.49 25.25
#